data_AF-A0A2H3KRK6-F1
#
_entry.id   AF-A0A2H3KRK6-F1
#
_cell.length_a   1.000
_cell.length_b   1.000
_cell.length_c   1.000
_cell.angle_alpha   90.00
_cell.angle_beta   90.00
_cell.angle_gamma   90.00
#
_symmetry.space_group_name_H-M   'P 1'
#
loop_
_entity.id
_entity.type
_entity.pdbx_description
1 polymer ?
#
loop_
_entity_poly.entity_id
_entity_poly.type
_entity_poly.pdbx_seq_one_letter_code
_entity_poly.pdbx_strand_id
1 'polypeptide(L)'
;MFFLVTEVHNFGGFFGGDTVSLSGKAWRDPEAAEQTLTIDEAALVNLTDRHLVAAGMLLELTFAGARVEAAVVRGASEHATLRRALGEPELPPTLSELVLLSCRCAACKLWVTPVRRDDTELCALCGRGVALR
;
A
#
# COMPACT_ATOMS: atom_id res chain seq x y z
N MET A 1 -6.33 9.48 -2.98
CA MET A 1 -5.42 10.13 -1.99
C MET A 1 -4.40 9.11 -1.51
N PHE A 2 -3.13 9.48 -1.34
CA PHE A 2 -2.15 8.60 -0.68
C PHE A 2 -2.11 8.87 0.82
N PHE A 3 -2.23 7.84 1.64
CA PHE A 3 -2.33 7.92 3.09
C PHE A 3 -1.28 7.03 3.75
N LEU A 4 -0.39 7.65 4.53
CA LEU A 4 0.64 6.93 5.27
C LEU A 4 0.11 6.57 6.65
N VAL A 5 -0.04 5.27 6.91
CA VAL A 5 -0.51 4.74 8.19
C VAL A 5 0.56 4.99 9.25
N THR A 6 0.18 5.66 10.34
CA THR A 6 1.05 5.91 11.50
C THR A 6 0.77 4.91 12.62
N GLU A 7 -0.50 4.57 12.84
CA GLU A 7 -0.92 3.63 13.88
C GLU A 7 -2.14 2.82 13.42
N VAL A 8 -2.25 1.57 13.91
CA VAL A 8 -3.46 0.74 13.75
C VAL A 8 -4.05 0.55 15.15
N HIS A 9 -5.28 1.00 15.34
CA HIS A 9 -5.91 1.04 16.66
C HIS A 9 -6.67 -0.25 16.96
N ASN A 10 -7.45 -0.74 16.01
CA ASN A 10 -8.23 -1.95 16.19
C ASN A 10 -8.60 -2.62 14.86
N PHE A 11 -8.80 -3.93 14.95
CA PHE A 11 -9.54 -4.72 13.97
C PHE A 11 -10.91 -5.00 14.58
N GLY A 12 -11.95 -4.47 13.97
CA GLY A 12 -13.32 -4.51 14.50
C GLY A 12 -14.29 -5.24 13.59
N GLY A 13 -15.56 -5.27 14.01
CA GLY A 13 -16.69 -5.73 13.21
C GLY A 13 -18.02 -5.53 13.97
N PHE A 14 -19.01 -4.89 13.35
CA PHE A 14 -20.36 -4.77 13.90
C PHE A 14 -21.39 -4.52 12.80
N PHE A 15 -22.42 -5.38 12.69
CA PHE A 15 -23.65 -5.36 11.84
C PHE A 15 -23.55 -4.89 10.37
N GLY A 16 -22.39 -4.48 9.86
CA GLY A 16 -22.14 -3.99 8.50
C GLY A 16 -20.85 -4.54 7.87
N GLY A 17 -20.17 -5.46 8.56
CA GLY A 17 -18.95 -6.11 8.09
C GLY A 17 -17.76 -5.93 9.03
N ASP A 18 -16.66 -6.53 8.62
CA ASP A 18 -15.37 -6.44 9.28
C ASP A 18 -14.62 -5.16 8.89
N THR A 19 -13.88 -4.58 9.82
CA THR A 19 -13.24 -3.26 9.64
C THR A 19 -11.85 -3.19 10.28
N VAL A 20 -11.06 -2.22 9.85
CA VAL A 20 -9.83 -1.78 10.51
C VAL A 20 -9.92 -0.28 10.79
N SER A 21 -9.62 0.15 12.01
CA SER A 21 -9.44 1.57 12.32
C SER A 21 -7.98 1.89 12.54
N LEU A 22 -7.52 2.98 11.91
CA LEU A 22 -6.13 3.38 11.85
C LEU A 22 -6.01 4.90 11.81
N SER A 23 -4.85 5.41 12.20
CA SER A 23 -4.48 6.81 11.98
C SER A 23 -3.38 6.94 10.94
N GLY A 24 -3.27 8.14 10.39
CA GLY A 24 -2.26 8.47 9.41
C GLY A 24 -2.45 9.85 8.84
N LYS A 25 -1.67 10.17 7.82
CA LYS A 25 -1.71 11.48 7.17
C LYS A 25 -1.52 11.39 5.67
N ALA A 26 -1.94 12.44 4.97
CA ALA A 26 -1.69 12.56 3.54
C ALA A 26 -0.19 12.46 3.25
N TRP A 27 0.16 11.56 2.34
CA TRP A 27 1.55 11.27 2.02
C TRP A 27 2.16 12.38 1.17
N ARG A 28 3.31 12.90 1.61
CA ARG A 28 4.06 14.05 1.06
C ARG A 28 3.49 15.43 1.37
N ASP A 29 2.49 15.50 2.22
CA ASP A 29 2.12 16.75 2.85
C ASP A 29 2.68 16.75 4.28
N PRO A 30 3.76 17.53 4.55
CA PRO A 30 4.34 17.58 5.88
C PRO A 30 3.41 18.24 6.91
N GLU A 31 2.52 19.14 6.46
CA GLU A 31 1.57 19.88 7.30
C GLU A 31 0.23 19.17 7.44
N ALA A 32 0.05 18.03 6.75
CA ALA A 32 -1.17 17.25 6.87
C ALA A 32 -1.38 16.79 8.31
N ALA A 33 -2.52 17.21 8.86
CA ALA A 33 -3.01 16.74 10.14
C ALA A 33 -3.20 15.21 10.10
N GLU A 34 -2.93 14.59 11.25
CA GLU A 34 -3.27 13.19 11.45
C GLU A 34 -4.79 13.03 11.44
N GLN A 35 -5.25 11.99 10.76
CA GLN A 35 -6.66 11.65 10.60
C GLN A 35 -6.85 10.19 11.01
N THR A 36 -7.96 9.90 11.66
CA THR A 36 -8.39 8.54 11.94
C THR A 36 -9.39 8.10 10.88
N LEU A 37 -9.17 6.93 10.29
CA LEU A 37 -10.03 6.32 9.30
C LEU A 37 -10.47 4.95 9.80
N THR A 38 -11.72 4.60 9.52
CA THR A 38 -12.21 3.23 9.60
C THR A 38 -12.47 2.75 8.18
N ILE A 39 -11.79 1.67 7.80
CA ILE A 39 -11.85 1.09 6.46
C ILE A 39 -12.54 -0.27 6.58
N ASP A 40 -13.58 -0.49 5.78
CA ASP A 40 -14.21 -1.79 5.68
C ASP A 40 -13.28 -2.78 4.99
N GLU A 41 -13.28 -4.04 5.44
CA GLU A 41 -12.45 -5.08 4.83
C GLU A 41 -12.75 -5.25 3.34
N ALA A 42 -14.01 -5.12 2.94
CA ALA A 42 -14.41 -5.17 1.53
C ALA A 42 -13.82 -4.04 0.66
N ALA A 43 -13.38 -2.93 1.27
CA ALA A 43 -12.69 -1.85 0.56
C ALA A 43 -11.19 -2.13 0.39
N LEU A 44 -10.61 -3.13 1.08
CA LEU A 44 -9.21 -3.52 0.93
C LEU A 44 -9.04 -4.35 -0.35
N VAL A 45 -8.39 -3.77 -1.37
CA VAL A 45 -8.42 -4.34 -2.72
C VAL A 45 -7.38 -5.42 -2.96
N ASN A 46 -6.16 -5.24 -2.44
CA ASN A 46 -5.01 -6.10 -2.71
C ASN A 46 -4.34 -6.59 -1.43
N LEU A 47 -5.11 -6.65 -0.35
CA LEU A 47 -4.75 -7.31 0.91
C LEU A 47 -5.55 -8.60 1.00
N THR A 48 -4.90 -9.66 1.43
CA THR A 48 -5.56 -10.96 1.66
C THR A 48 -6.30 -11.03 3.00
N ASP A 49 -5.90 -10.20 3.96
CA ASP A 49 -6.46 -10.15 5.32
C ASP A 49 -6.27 -8.74 5.90
N ARG A 50 -7.31 -8.18 6.51
CA ARG A 50 -7.26 -6.88 7.19
C ARG A 50 -6.20 -6.78 8.27
N HIS A 51 -5.89 -7.89 8.96
CA HIS A 51 -4.88 -7.92 10.05
C HIS A 51 -3.45 -7.67 9.55
N LEU A 52 -3.25 -7.64 8.23
CA LEU A 52 -1.96 -7.34 7.63
C LEU A 52 -1.69 -5.84 7.52
N VAL A 53 -2.72 -5.00 7.66
CA VAL A 53 -2.56 -3.54 7.73
C VAL A 53 -1.67 -3.19 8.92
N ALA A 54 -0.63 -2.40 8.67
CA ALA A 54 0.36 -2.04 9.67
C ALA A 54 0.84 -0.60 9.52
N ALA A 55 1.37 -0.05 10.61
CA ALA A 55 2.08 1.22 10.59
C ALA A 55 3.22 1.21 9.55
N GLY A 56 3.42 2.35 8.89
CA GLY A 56 4.40 2.51 7.81
C GLY A 56 3.93 2.02 6.45
N MET A 57 2.71 1.46 6.32
CA MET A 57 2.10 1.19 5.02
C MET A 57 1.60 2.47 4.36
N LEU A 58 1.67 2.48 3.03
CA LEU A 58 1.11 3.52 2.19
C LEU A 58 -0.11 2.97 1.43
N LEU A 59 -1.27 3.56 1.72
CA LEU A 59 -2.54 3.22 1.06
C LEU A 59 -2.90 4.27 0.03
N GLU A 60 -3.28 3.84 -1.17
CA GLU A 60 -4.02 4.66 -2.12
C GLU A 60 -5.51 4.50 -1.83
N LEU A 61 -6.13 5.57 -1.34
CA LEU A 61 -7.52 5.64 -0.93
C LEU A 61 -8.38 6.31 -2.01
N THR A 62 -9.50 5.70 -2.34
CA THR A 62 -10.61 6.28 -3.11
C THR A 62 -11.80 6.46 -2.18
N PHE A 63 -12.46 7.62 -2.24
CA PHE A 63 -13.57 7.97 -1.35
C PHE A 63 -14.87 8.10 -2.13
N ALA A 64 -15.95 7.57 -1.54
CA ALA A 64 -17.32 7.86 -1.91
C ALA A 64 -17.94 8.73 -0.80
N GLY A 65 -17.87 10.05 -0.96
CA GLY A 65 -18.21 10.99 0.11
C GLY A 65 -17.21 10.92 1.26
N ALA A 66 -17.69 10.58 2.47
CA ALA A 66 -16.84 10.44 3.65
C ALA A 66 -16.30 9.02 3.87
N ARG A 67 -16.77 8.03 3.10
CA ARG A 67 -16.40 6.62 3.25
C ARG A 67 -15.29 6.24 2.29
N VAL A 68 -14.36 5.42 2.74
CA VAL A 68 -13.35 4.79 1.88
C VAL A 68 -14.04 3.71 1.06
N GLU A 69 -14.08 3.89 -0.26
CA GLU A 69 -14.63 2.93 -1.22
C GLU A 69 -13.59 1.89 -1.62
N ALA A 70 -12.32 2.31 -1.75
CA ALA A 70 -11.21 1.43 -2.07
C ALA A 70 -9.94 1.88 -1.37
N ALA A 71 -9.17 0.92 -0.86
CA ALA A 71 -7.87 1.09 -0.26
C ALA A 71 -6.91 0.07 -0.85
N VAL A 72 -5.88 0.57 -1.54
CA VAL A 72 -4.88 -0.27 -2.22
C VAL A 72 -3.53 -0.04 -1.57
N VAL A 73 -2.88 -1.11 -1.11
CA VAL A 73 -1.49 -1.03 -0.61
C VAL A 73 -0.56 -0.76 -1.79
N ARG A 74 0.19 0.34 -1.70
CA ARG A 74 1.15 0.75 -2.75
C ARG A 74 2.60 0.73 -2.28
N GLY A 75 2.83 0.64 -0.96
CA GLY A 75 4.15 0.51 -0.41
C GLY A 75 4.16 0.32 1.10
N ALA A 76 5.35 0.07 1.65
CA ALA A 76 5.57 0.03 3.09
C ALA A 76 6.98 0.50 3.47
N SER A 77 7.18 0.88 4.72
CA SER A 77 8.50 1.20 5.29
C SER A 77 9.46 0.01 5.27
N GLU A 78 8.92 -1.21 5.41
CA GLU A 78 9.67 -2.45 5.49
C GLU A 78 9.30 -3.43 4.36
N HIS A 79 10.30 -4.13 3.84
CA HIS A 79 10.11 -5.11 2.76
C HIS A 79 9.17 -6.25 3.18
N ALA A 80 9.40 -6.81 4.38
CA ALA A 80 8.62 -7.92 4.90
C ALA A 80 7.13 -7.54 5.04
N THR A 81 6.86 -6.33 5.53
CA THR A 81 5.51 -5.78 5.66
C THR A 81 4.81 -5.67 4.31
N LEU A 82 5.47 -5.14 3.29
CA LEU A 82 4.91 -5.07 1.93
C LEU A 82 4.64 -6.47 1.36
N ARG A 83 5.61 -7.39 1.46
CA ARG A 83 5.46 -8.73 0.89
C ARG A 83 4.38 -9.54 1.57
N ARG A 84 4.26 -9.43 2.89
CA ARG A 84 3.20 -10.10 3.65
C ARG A 84 1.83 -9.58 3.22
N ALA A 85 1.68 -8.26 3.04
CA ALA A 85 0.43 -7.62 2.64
C ALA A 85 -0.06 -8.04 1.24
N LEU A 86 0.86 -8.09 0.27
CA LEU A 86 0.54 -8.40 -1.13
C LEU A 86 0.46 -9.90 -1.41
N GLY A 87 0.92 -10.74 -0.48
CA GLY A 87 0.94 -12.20 -0.65
C GLY A 87 1.94 -12.69 -1.70
N GLU A 88 1.65 -13.87 -2.24
CA GLU A 88 2.44 -14.47 -3.31
C GLU A 88 2.19 -13.72 -4.62
N PRO A 89 3.25 -13.33 -5.35
CA PRO A 89 3.06 -12.62 -6.60
C PRO A 89 2.54 -13.57 -7.67
N GLU A 90 1.57 -13.11 -8.45
CA GLU A 90 1.19 -13.81 -9.68
C GLU A 90 2.32 -13.67 -10.70
N LEU A 91 3.09 -14.74 -10.86
CA LEU A 91 4.13 -14.82 -11.89
C LEU A 91 3.51 -15.37 -13.18
N PRO A 92 3.91 -14.86 -14.36
CA PRO A 92 3.50 -15.47 -15.61
C PRO A 92 3.99 -16.94 -15.68
N PRO A 93 3.25 -17.83 -16.35
CA PRO A 93 3.55 -19.27 -16.39
C PRO A 93 4.90 -19.59 -17.05
N THR A 94 5.46 -18.64 -17.79
CA THR A 94 6.80 -18.72 -18.38
C THR A 94 7.55 -17.44 -18.05
N LEU A 95 8.65 -17.57 -17.33
CA LEU A 95 9.57 -16.47 -17.07
C LEU A 95 10.60 -16.43 -18.19
N SER A 96 10.42 -15.52 -19.14
CA SER A 96 11.42 -15.22 -20.17
C SER A 96 12.47 -14.21 -19.69
N GLU A 97 12.20 -13.50 -18.58
CA GLU A 97 13.03 -12.42 -18.05
C GLU A 97 12.99 -12.35 -16.52
N LEU A 98 13.96 -11.67 -15.93
CA LEU A 98 13.97 -11.33 -14.51
C LEU A 98 12.82 -10.37 -14.18
N VAL A 99 11.96 -10.74 -13.22
CA VAL A 99 10.84 -9.89 -12.76
C VAL A 99 11.18 -9.28 -11.40
N LEU A 100 11.17 -7.95 -11.32
CA LEU A 100 11.38 -7.24 -10.05
C LEU A 100 10.07 -7.14 -9.26
N LEU A 101 9.92 -7.98 -8.25
CA LEU A 101 8.70 -8.06 -7.44
C LEU A 101 8.49 -6.89 -6.48
N SER A 102 9.59 -6.37 -5.94
CA SER A 102 9.58 -5.23 -5.02
C SER A 102 10.96 -4.61 -4.92
N CYS A 103 11.01 -3.30 -4.68
CA CYS A 103 12.26 -2.56 -4.56
C CYS A 103 12.12 -1.40 -3.59
N ARG A 104 13.25 -0.94 -3.03
CA ARG A 104 13.27 0.26 -2.17
C ARG A 104 13.53 1.50 -3.02
N CYS A 105 12.55 2.39 -3.11
CA CYS A 105 12.73 3.64 -3.83
C CYS A 105 13.61 4.62 -3.04
N ALA A 106 14.71 5.09 -3.64
CA ALA A 106 15.62 6.02 -2.99
C ALA A 106 14.99 7.41 -2.70
N ALA A 107 13.97 7.81 -3.46
CA ALA A 107 13.28 9.08 -3.28
C ALA A 107 12.13 8.99 -2.27
N CYS A 108 11.26 7.98 -2.41
CA CYS A 108 10.13 7.77 -1.49
C CYS A 108 10.54 7.19 -0.14
N LYS A 109 11.71 6.55 -0.07
CA LYS A 109 12.22 5.77 1.07
C LYS A 109 11.36 4.57 1.48
N LEU A 110 10.34 4.24 0.69
CA LEU A 110 9.45 3.09 0.86
C LEU A 110 9.86 1.93 -0.05
N TRP A 111 9.51 0.73 0.38
CA TRP A 111 9.39 -0.44 -0.48
C TRP A 111 8.11 -0.35 -1.31
N VAL A 112 8.21 -0.67 -2.59
CA VAL A 112 7.10 -0.61 -3.56
C VAL A 112 7.17 -1.78 -4.53
N THR A 113 6.05 -2.10 -5.18
CA THR A 113 6.05 -2.88 -6.43
C THR A 113 6.34 -1.93 -7.58
N PRO A 114 7.40 -2.16 -8.36
CA PRO A 114 7.72 -1.29 -9.49
C PRO A 114 6.75 -1.51 -10.66
N VAL A 115 6.76 -0.57 -11.61
CA VAL A 115 6.08 -0.69 -12.88
C VAL A 115 7.10 -0.59 -14.00
N ARG A 116 7.04 -1.50 -14.96
CA ARG A 116 7.90 -1.48 -16.15
C ARG A 116 7.27 -0.62 -17.24
N ARG A 117 8.05 0.30 -17.80
CA ARG A 117 7.71 1.08 -19.01
C ARG A 117 8.93 1.17 -19.90
N ASP A 118 8.79 0.80 -21.17
CA ASP A 118 9.85 0.89 -22.19
C ASP A 118 11.20 0.33 -21.65
N ASP A 119 11.18 -0.89 -21.14
CA ASP A 119 12.32 -1.60 -20.54
C ASP A 119 12.98 -0.94 -19.31
N THR A 120 12.31 0.04 -18.71
CA THR A 120 12.76 0.68 -17.47
C THR A 120 11.82 0.37 -16.32
N GLU A 121 12.37 -0.09 -15.20
CA GLU A 121 11.64 -0.26 -13.94
C GLU A 121 11.51 1.09 -13.23
N LEU A 122 10.27 1.50 -12.95
CA LEU A 122 9.95 2.78 -12.31
C LEU A 122 9.23 2.55 -10.99
N CYS A 123 9.46 3.43 -10.02
CA CYS A 123 8.68 3.47 -8.80
C CYS A 123 7.22 3.86 -9.12
N ALA A 124 6.26 2.98 -8.82
CA ALA A 124 4.83 3.22 -9.06
C ALA A 124 4.29 4.51 -8.38
N LEU A 125 4.97 4.99 -7.34
CA LEU A 125 4.54 6.17 -6.58
C LEU A 125 5.10 7.50 -7.10
N CYS A 126 6.30 7.50 -7.66
CA CYS A 126 7.00 8.75 -8.00
C CYS A 126 7.54 8.80 -9.43
N GLY A 127 7.41 7.70 -10.18
CA GLY A 127 7.86 7.58 -11.56
C GLY A 127 9.38 7.60 -11.75
N ARG A 128 10.19 7.67 -10.68
CA ARG A 128 11.65 7.63 -10.80
C ARG A 128 12.14 6.20 -11.02
N GLY A 129 13.18 6.05 -11.82
CA GLY A 129 13.85 4.78 -12.05
C GLY A 129 14.29 4.11 -10.75
N VAL A 130 14.04 2.81 -10.64
CA VAL A 130 14.50 1.97 -9.54
C VAL A 130 15.59 1.05 -10.07
N ALA A 131 16.78 1.15 -9.50
CA ALA A 131 17.88 0.28 -9.90
C ALA A 131 17.70 -1.10 -9.27
N LEU A 132 17.89 -2.15 -10.07
CA LEU A 132 18.23 -3.47 -9.57
C LEU A 132 19.60 -3.35 -8.88
N ARG A 133 19.64 -3.45 -7.55
CA ARG A 133 20.90 -3.57 -6.80
C ARG A 133 20.95 -4.91 -6.13
#